data_AF-A0AAN6BLA8-F1
#
_entry.id   AF-A0AAN6BLA8-F1
#
_cell.length_a   1.000
_cell.length_b   1.000
_cell.length_c   1.000
_cell.angle_alpha   90.00
_cell.angle_beta   90.00
_cell.angle_gamma   90.00
#
_symmetry.space_group_name_H-M   'P 1'
#
loop_
_entity.id
_entity.type
_entity.pdbx_description
1 polymer ?
#
loop_
_entity_poly.entity_id
_entity_poly.type
_entity_poly.pdbx_seq_one_letter_code
_entity_poly.pdbx_strand_id
1 'polypeptide(L)'
;MILNTRRRRLNITKILPGVLIFYASVYFLWPAVSARYRGANWPFIRRYVPSDDILSHTQNETLGFEHIYAIGLKERTDKRDFLTLASHAAGFKVEWIDGVRPDDLDPRSLPNGLNGTDLKPTALACWRAHMNALRMVLQNSYTTALILEDDADWDVAIKRQLREFARGVRQLNGEETAPKKDPYGTNWDILWIGGCASGPGANETTFFAIPEDPTVPSVDKRDGWGGPLDTWKEQYPNLPVESTRFLYRAEMGCCTYGYAVTREGAKKILAALSVDRLDCAVDNAMSDLCAGINGRRQLKCFATFPNLIGTYRHAGPASRDSDINGGDDTTFHEAEAWNMVYSTRLNIHRLVAGERKAAGPVVTLITSWSWKVAKPSIGAFINILVITLSVAMAVSGEIRFSWLGFAFQFASLVFDANRLVMVQILLSDSGQRMDPLVSLYYFAPASAVMTSLVAWQTEYDSLQWSSIAQAGWTVLTLSAVMGFMLNVSIFLLIGKTSGLAMTLISIPKNILLIGISVLLWHSPISALQILGYSIALWSLIFYSIGWNTVKAHIAALRVWSWKSEENKVLLADRV
;
A
#
# COMPACT_ATOMS: atom_id res chain seq x y z
N MET A 1 15.77 45.82 32.76
CA MET A 1 17.04 45.70 32.02
C MET A 1 16.71 45.44 30.56
N ILE A 2 16.91 46.46 29.73
CA ILE A 2 16.50 46.52 28.33
C ILE A 2 17.37 45.56 27.51
N LEU A 3 16.81 44.45 27.02
CA LEU A 3 17.50 43.58 26.05
C LEU A 3 17.44 44.24 24.67
N ASN A 4 18.35 45.19 24.48
CA ASN A 4 18.65 45.84 23.21
C ASN A 4 19.40 44.83 22.31
N THR A 5 18.66 43.87 21.73
CA THR A 5 19.21 42.95 20.73
C THR A 5 19.24 43.66 19.38
N ARG A 6 20.45 44.05 18.95
CA ARG A 6 20.74 44.45 17.56
C ARG A 6 20.17 43.39 16.61
N ARG A 7 19.02 43.66 15.97
CA ARG A 7 18.46 42.85 14.88
C ARG A 7 19.44 42.88 13.69
N ARG A 8 20.28 41.86 13.57
CA ARG A 8 21.01 41.58 12.32
C ARG A 8 20.01 41.02 11.33
N ARG A 9 19.61 41.82 10.33
CA ARG A 9 18.87 41.32 9.16
C ARG A 9 19.68 40.18 8.53
N LEU A 10 19.18 38.96 8.62
CA LEU A 10 19.76 37.81 7.95
C LEU A 10 19.49 37.95 6.44
N ASN A 11 20.57 38.08 5.66
CA ASN A 11 20.46 38.30 4.22
C ASN A 11 20.03 36.98 3.55
N ILE A 12 18.74 36.85 3.24
CA ILE A 12 18.14 35.63 2.66
C ILE A 12 18.83 35.18 1.37
N THR A 13 19.41 36.12 0.61
CA THR A 13 20.27 35.86 -0.55
C THR A 13 21.52 35.05 -0.23
N LYS A 14 21.96 35.00 1.03
CA LYS A 14 23.07 34.17 1.52
C LYS A 14 22.62 32.81 2.08
N ILE A 15 21.38 32.69 2.53
CA ILE A 15 20.85 31.46 3.16
C ILE A 15 20.27 30.51 2.12
N LEU A 16 19.58 31.05 1.11
CA LEU A 16 18.96 30.26 0.04
C LEU A 16 19.98 29.38 -0.73
N PRO A 17 21.17 29.88 -1.12
CA PRO A 17 22.19 29.04 -1.71
C PRO A 17 22.66 27.95 -0.73
N GLY A 18 22.79 28.27 0.56
CA GLY A 18 23.17 27.30 1.59
C GLY A 18 22.16 26.17 1.77
N VAL A 19 20.85 26.48 1.73
CA VAL A 19 19.78 25.48 1.79
C VAL A 19 19.76 24.60 0.53
N LEU A 20 19.92 25.20 -0.65
CA LEU A 20 19.98 24.46 -1.91
C LEU A 20 21.22 23.58 -2.02
N ILE A 21 22.38 24.09 -1.61
CA ILE A 21 23.63 23.32 -1.52
C ILE A 21 23.49 22.19 -0.49
N PHE A 22 22.78 22.41 0.63
CA PHE A 22 22.50 21.37 1.61
C PHE A 22 21.63 20.26 1.03
N TYR A 23 20.52 20.58 0.34
CA TYR A 23 19.68 19.54 -0.26
C TYR A 23 20.40 18.81 -1.39
N ALA A 24 21.18 19.51 -2.22
CA ALA A 24 22.00 18.91 -3.25
C ALA A 24 23.10 18.02 -2.63
N SER A 25 23.78 18.49 -1.58
CA SER A 25 24.82 17.71 -0.92
C SER A 25 24.23 16.48 -0.22
N VAL A 26 23.06 16.57 0.42
CA VAL A 26 22.37 15.38 0.94
C VAL A 26 22.01 14.43 -0.20
N TYR A 27 21.47 14.91 -1.32
CA TYR A 27 21.14 14.07 -2.47
C TYR A 27 22.38 13.35 -3.06
N PHE A 28 23.50 14.05 -3.22
CA PHE A 28 24.73 13.51 -3.80
C PHE A 28 25.59 12.73 -2.78
N LEU A 29 25.51 13.03 -1.50
CA LEU A 29 26.18 12.30 -0.41
C LEU A 29 25.35 11.13 0.07
N TRP A 30 24.04 11.07 -0.21
CA TRP A 30 23.16 9.96 0.17
C TRP A 30 23.69 8.59 -0.30
N PRO A 31 24.20 8.42 -1.53
CA PRO A 31 24.85 7.18 -1.94
C PRO A 31 26.06 6.80 -1.08
N ALA A 32 26.87 7.76 -0.63
CA ALA A 32 28.07 7.53 0.18
C ALA A 32 27.75 7.29 1.67
N VAL A 33 26.79 8.06 2.23
CA VAL A 33 26.25 7.86 3.57
C VAL A 33 25.57 6.50 3.64
N SER A 34 24.68 6.18 2.70
CA SER A 34 24.06 4.85 2.60
C SER A 34 25.09 3.74 2.33
N ALA A 35 26.20 4.00 1.65
CA ALA A 35 27.29 3.01 1.49
C ALA A 35 27.95 2.64 2.83
N ARG A 36 28.07 3.58 3.77
CA ARG A 36 28.60 3.32 5.13
C ARG A 36 27.64 2.50 6.00
N TYR A 37 26.33 2.65 5.80
CA TYR A 37 25.30 1.80 6.43
C TYR A 37 24.99 0.51 5.67
N ARG A 38 25.47 0.37 4.42
CA ARG A 38 25.39 -0.88 3.65
C ARG A 38 26.38 -1.94 4.14
N GLY A 39 27.47 -1.56 4.82
CA GLY A 39 28.54 -2.47 5.26
C GLY A 39 28.81 -2.55 6.77
N ALA A 40 28.19 -1.69 7.60
CA ALA A 40 28.32 -1.79 9.05
C ALA A 40 27.42 -2.92 9.56
N ASN A 41 28.01 -3.95 10.20
CA ASN A 41 27.29 -4.92 11.01
C ASN A 41 26.69 -4.18 12.22
N TRP A 42 25.54 -3.57 11.99
CA TRP A 42 24.62 -3.24 13.03
C TRP A 42 24.32 -4.52 13.83
N PRO A 43 24.14 -4.49 15.15
CA PRO A 43 23.50 -5.60 15.86
C PRO A 43 21.99 -5.62 15.53
N PHE A 44 21.63 -5.31 14.28
CA PHE A 44 20.52 -5.94 13.63
C PHE A 44 20.98 -7.37 13.40
N ILE A 45 20.32 -8.30 14.08
CA ILE A 45 20.42 -9.75 13.90
C ILE A 45 20.99 -10.07 12.52
N ARG A 46 22.26 -10.46 12.44
CA ARG A 46 22.89 -10.96 11.21
C ARG A 46 22.32 -12.36 10.94
N ARG A 47 21.01 -12.44 10.69
CA ARG A 47 20.47 -13.41 9.74
C ARG A 47 21.13 -13.05 8.42
N TYR A 48 21.61 -14.03 7.68
CA TYR A 48 22.00 -13.83 6.30
C TYR A 48 20.72 -13.41 5.55
N VAL A 49 20.44 -12.11 5.55
CA VAL A 49 19.29 -11.47 4.91
C VAL A 49 19.72 -11.35 3.46
N PRO A 50 19.13 -12.12 2.50
CA PRO A 50 19.38 -11.88 1.09
C PRO A 50 19.19 -10.40 0.82
N SER A 51 20.14 -9.74 0.15
CA SER A 51 20.00 -8.31 -0.17
C SER A 51 18.61 -8.07 -0.74
N ASP A 52 17.88 -7.07 -0.24
CA ASP A 52 16.47 -6.85 -0.60
C ASP A 52 16.22 -6.72 -2.11
N ASP A 53 17.26 -6.46 -2.90
CA ASP A 53 17.22 -6.54 -4.36
C ASP A 53 16.85 -7.94 -4.90
N ILE A 54 17.33 -9.03 -4.28
CA ILE A 54 17.03 -10.41 -4.69
C ILE A 54 15.54 -10.72 -4.46
N LEU A 55 14.93 -10.10 -3.46
CA LEU A 55 13.50 -10.23 -3.16
C LEU A 55 12.66 -9.11 -3.80
N SER A 56 13.23 -8.27 -4.65
CA SER A 56 12.47 -7.18 -5.30
C SER A 56 11.42 -7.69 -6.27
N HIS A 57 11.59 -8.92 -6.80
CA HIS A 57 10.59 -9.58 -7.62
C HIS A 57 9.31 -9.92 -6.84
N THR A 58 9.24 -9.87 -5.51
CA THR A 58 7.92 -9.96 -4.85
C THR A 58 7.04 -8.73 -5.06
N GLN A 59 7.59 -7.65 -5.62
CA GLN A 59 6.89 -6.37 -5.84
C GLN A 59 6.34 -6.19 -7.26
N ASN A 60 6.66 -7.10 -8.18
CA ASN A 60 6.21 -7.03 -9.57
C ASN A 60 4.73 -7.45 -9.70
N GLU A 61 4.18 -7.42 -10.92
CA GLU A 61 2.76 -7.69 -11.18
C GLU A 61 2.35 -9.15 -10.98
N THR A 62 3.30 -10.05 -10.73
CA THR A 62 3.09 -11.47 -10.48
C THR A 62 3.44 -11.87 -9.05
N LEU A 63 3.73 -10.90 -8.17
CA LEU A 63 4.10 -11.12 -6.77
C LEU A 63 5.30 -12.06 -6.59
N GLY A 64 6.18 -12.17 -7.59
CA GLY A 64 7.33 -13.06 -7.58
C GLY A 64 7.05 -14.50 -8.03
N PHE A 65 5.81 -14.83 -8.41
CA PHE A 65 5.49 -16.08 -9.11
C PHE A 65 5.65 -15.90 -10.62
N GLU A 66 5.68 -17.00 -11.37
CA GLU A 66 5.66 -16.92 -12.84
C GLU A 66 4.26 -16.52 -13.33
N HIS A 67 3.21 -17.02 -12.65
CA HIS A 67 1.83 -16.71 -13.00
C HIS A 67 0.89 -16.68 -11.78
N ILE A 68 -0.23 -15.98 -11.90
CA ILE A 68 -1.29 -15.95 -10.89
C ILE A 68 -2.63 -16.28 -11.53
N TYR A 69 -3.29 -17.32 -11.03
CA TYR A 69 -4.65 -17.70 -11.39
C TYR A 69 -5.65 -17.35 -10.29
N ALA A 70 -6.86 -16.99 -10.68
CA ALA A 70 -8.02 -16.89 -9.81
C ALA A 70 -9.10 -17.88 -10.26
N ILE A 71 -9.68 -18.63 -9.33
CA ILE A 71 -10.74 -19.60 -9.59
C ILE A 71 -12.05 -19.04 -9.07
N GLY A 72 -13.09 -19.06 -9.90
CA GLY A 72 -14.44 -18.68 -9.50
C GLY A 72 -15.44 -19.01 -10.59
N LEU A 73 -16.72 -19.18 -10.23
CA LEU A 73 -17.77 -19.44 -11.23
C LEU A 73 -17.84 -18.28 -12.23
N LYS A 74 -18.08 -18.60 -13.51
CA LYS A 74 -18.12 -17.59 -14.58
C LYS A 74 -19.25 -16.59 -14.41
N GLU A 75 -20.37 -17.04 -13.85
CA GLU A 75 -21.57 -16.21 -13.64
C GLU A 75 -21.46 -15.32 -12.38
N ARG A 76 -20.49 -15.57 -11.49
CA ARG A 76 -20.23 -14.75 -10.29
C ARG A 76 -19.43 -13.50 -10.65
N THR A 77 -19.98 -12.71 -11.58
CA THR A 77 -19.36 -11.46 -12.04
C THR A 77 -19.14 -10.49 -10.89
N ASP A 78 -20.00 -10.51 -9.87
CA ASP A 78 -19.85 -9.73 -8.64
C ASP A 78 -18.52 -10.01 -7.92
N LYS A 79 -18.16 -11.29 -7.74
CA LYS A 79 -16.88 -11.68 -7.13
C LYS A 79 -15.70 -11.45 -8.08
N ARG A 80 -15.88 -11.73 -9.37
CA ARG A 80 -14.82 -11.55 -10.38
C ARG A 80 -14.39 -10.10 -10.53
N ASP A 81 -15.36 -9.20 -10.65
CA ASP A 81 -15.11 -7.76 -10.77
C ASP A 81 -14.39 -7.23 -9.52
N PHE A 82 -14.80 -7.68 -8.33
CA PHE A 82 -14.21 -7.25 -7.08
C PHE A 82 -12.76 -7.75 -6.92
N LEU A 83 -12.49 -9.05 -7.09
CA LEU A 83 -11.11 -9.57 -6.99
C LEU A 83 -10.20 -8.93 -8.06
N THR A 84 -10.72 -8.70 -9.26
CA THR A 84 -9.97 -8.01 -10.33
C THR A 84 -9.62 -6.58 -9.93
N LEU A 85 -10.57 -5.84 -9.36
CA LEU A 85 -10.33 -4.48 -8.85
C LEU A 85 -9.34 -4.50 -7.68
N ALA A 86 -9.48 -5.44 -6.75
CA ALA A 86 -8.60 -5.59 -5.59
C ALA A 86 -7.16 -5.91 -5.98
N SER A 87 -6.95 -6.85 -6.91
CA SER A 87 -5.62 -7.21 -7.40
C SER A 87 -4.97 -6.04 -8.14
N HIS A 88 -5.75 -5.33 -8.96
CA HIS A 88 -5.28 -4.12 -9.60
C HIS A 88 -4.87 -3.03 -8.60
N ALA A 89 -5.68 -2.79 -7.56
CA ALA A 89 -5.37 -1.82 -6.50
C ALA A 89 -4.11 -2.20 -5.70
N ALA A 90 -3.87 -3.49 -5.50
CA ALA A 90 -2.64 -4.01 -4.89
C ALA A 90 -1.45 -4.09 -5.87
N GLY A 91 -1.67 -3.81 -7.16
CA GLY A 91 -0.65 -3.74 -8.19
C GLY A 91 -0.17 -5.10 -8.71
N PHE A 92 -1.05 -6.10 -8.77
CA PHE A 92 -0.78 -7.39 -9.42
C PHE A 92 -1.94 -7.83 -10.30
N LYS A 93 -1.70 -8.80 -11.18
CA LYS A 93 -2.67 -9.28 -12.16
C LYS A 93 -3.05 -10.72 -11.89
N VAL A 94 -4.31 -11.07 -12.13
CA VAL A 94 -4.83 -12.43 -12.02
C VAL A 94 -5.42 -12.84 -13.36
N GLU A 95 -5.21 -14.09 -13.75
CA GLU A 95 -5.90 -14.72 -14.88
C GLU A 95 -7.03 -15.62 -14.35
N TRP A 96 -8.23 -15.48 -14.91
CA TRP A 96 -9.38 -16.24 -14.46
C TRP A 96 -9.44 -17.64 -15.05
N ILE A 97 -9.68 -18.61 -14.18
CA ILE A 97 -10.08 -19.97 -14.54
C ILE A 97 -11.54 -20.15 -14.11
N ASP A 98 -12.35 -20.61 -15.05
CA ASP A 98 -13.75 -20.89 -14.79
C ASP A 98 -13.89 -22.04 -13.79
N GLY A 99 -14.59 -21.75 -12.69
CA GLY A 99 -15.06 -22.74 -11.73
C GLY A 99 -16.04 -23.71 -12.39
N VAL A 100 -16.27 -24.83 -11.74
CA VAL A 100 -17.11 -25.92 -12.27
C VAL A 100 -18.41 -25.98 -11.47
N ARG A 101 -19.55 -26.17 -12.13
CA ARG A 101 -20.81 -26.46 -11.44
C ARG A 101 -20.95 -27.96 -11.22
N PRO A 102 -21.66 -28.39 -10.17
CA PRO A 102 -21.97 -29.80 -9.96
C PRO A 102 -22.61 -30.46 -11.19
N ASP A 103 -23.51 -29.74 -11.87
CA ASP A 103 -24.26 -30.23 -13.03
C ASP A 103 -23.38 -30.43 -14.28
N ASP A 104 -22.22 -29.78 -14.34
CA ASP A 104 -21.27 -29.87 -15.47
C ASP A 104 -20.27 -31.04 -15.29
N LEU A 105 -20.31 -31.75 -14.16
CA LEU A 105 -19.42 -32.87 -13.89
C LEU A 105 -19.95 -34.17 -14.51
N ASP A 106 -19.20 -34.75 -15.45
CA ASP A 106 -19.46 -36.12 -15.90
C ASP A 106 -19.07 -37.11 -14.78
N PRO A 107 -19.96 -37.98 -14.30
CA PRO A 107 -19.65 -38.98 -13.28
C PRO A 107 -18.49 -39.91 -13.64
N ARG A 108 -18.23 -40.13 -14.94
CA ARG A 108 -17.11 -40.96 -15.44
C ARG A 108 -15.75 -40.28 -15.29
N SER A 109 -15.74 -38.97 -15.01
CA SER A 109 -14.51 -38.20 -14.80
C SER A 109 -14.03 -38.18 -13.34
N LEU A 110 -14.79 -38.81 -12.43
CA LEU A 110 -14.44 -38.89 -11.01
C LEU A 110 -13.27 -39.86 -10.77
N PRO A 111 -12.41 -39.59 -9.78
CA PRO A 111 -11.32 -40.49 -9.42
C PRO A 111 -11.83 -41.86 -8.97
N ASN A 112 -11.01 -42.90 -9.18
CA ASN A 112 -11.37 -44.27 -8.81
C ASN A 112 -11.71 -44.39 -7.31
N GLY A 113 -12.76 -45.14 -7.00
CA GLY A 113 -13.17 -45.43 -5.62
C GLY A 113 -14.01 -44.36 -4.94
N LEU A 114 -14.28 -43.23 -5.60
CA LEU A 114 -15.19 -42.20 -5.10
C LEU A 114 -16.63 -42.48 -5.59
N ASN A 115 -17.55 -42.81 -4.69
CA ASN A 115 -18.98 -42.83 -5.02
C ASN A 115 -19.53 -41.40 -4.97
N GLY A 116 -20.46 -41.06 -5.87
CA GLY A 116 -21.03 -39.70 -5.98
C GLY A 116 -21.77 -39.19 -4.72
N THR A 117 -21.91 -40.01 -3.68
CA THR A 117 -22.52 -39.67 -2.39
C THR A 117 -21.50 -39.35 -1.29
N ASP A 118 -20.22 -39.64 -1.49
CA ASP A 118 -19.20 -39.56 -0.43
C ASP A 118 -18.81 -38.11 -0.12
N LEU A 119 -19.04 -37.20 -1.08
CA LEU A 119 -18.76 -35.78 -0.96
C LEU A 119 -19.93 -34.95 -1.48
N LYS A 120 -20.11 -33.74 -0.91
CA LYS A 120 -21.08 -32.78 -1.44
C LYS A 120 -20.78 -32.51 -2.92
N PRO A 121 -21.79 -32.48 -3.81
CA PRO A 121 -21.56 -32.22 -5.24
C PRO A 121 -20.82 -30.90 -5.51
N THR A 122 -21.08 -29.87 -4.70
CA THR A 122 -20.37 -28.58 -4.76
C THR A 122 -18.90 -28.68 -4.34
N ALA A 123 -18.56 -29.56 -3.40
CA ALA A 123 -17.17 -29.84 -3.02
C ALA A 123 -16.42 -30.61 -4.11
N LEU A 124 -17.09 -31.52 -4.84
CA LEU A 124 -16.52 -32.18 -6.01
C LEU A 124 -16.27 -31.19 -7.15
N ALA A 125 -17.19 -30.25 -7.36
CA ALA A 125 -17.04 -29.20 -8.36
C ALA A 125 -15.88 -28.25 -8.01
N CYS A 126 -15.74 -27.91 -6.72
CA CYS A 126 -14.57 -27.19 -6.20
C CYS A 126 -13.27 -27.96 -6.48
N TRP A 127 -13.17 -29.24 -6.08
CA TRP A 127 -12.01 -30.09 -6.39
C TRP A 127 -11.65 -30.05 -7.88
N ARG A 128 -12.64 -30.22 -8.76
CA ARG A 128 -12.41 -30.22 -10.21
C ARG A 128 -11.85 -28.89 -10.69
N ALA A 129 -12.32 -27.76 -10.15
CA ALA A 129 -11.81 -26.43 -10.47
C ALA A 129 -10.34 -26.27 -10.07
N HIS A 130 -9.95 -26.70 -8.86
CA HIS A 130 -8.53 -26.72 -8.45
C HIS A 130 -7.67 -27.62 -9.34
N MET A 131 -8.16 -28.82 -9.67
CA MET A 131 -7.43 -29.72 -10.57
C MET A 131 -7.30 -29.14 -11.99
N ASN A 132 -8.27 -28.34 -12.46
CA ASN A 132 -8.14 -27.60 -13.73
C ASN A 132 -7.04 -26.54 -13.64
N ALA A 133 -6.97 -25.78 -12.54
CA ALA A 133 -5.90 -24.81 -12.34
C ALA A 133 -4.51 -25.47 -12.31
N LEU A 134 -4.35 -26.58 -11.58
CA LEU A 134 -3.10 -27.34 -11.58
C LEU A 134 -2.75 -27.87 -12.98
N ARG A 135 -3.73 -28.35 -13.74
CA ARG A 135 -3.52 -28.79 -15.13
C ARG A 135 -3.03 -27.63 -16.01
N MET A 136 -3.58 -26.42 -15.83
CA MET A 136 -3.15 -25.22 -16.56
C MET A 136 -1.70 -24.83 -16.24
N VAL A 137 -1.24 -25.01 -15.00
CA VAL A 137 0.18 -24.83 -14.63
C VAL A 137 1.08 -25.78 -15.44
N LEU A 138 0.67 -27.04 -15.59
CA LEU A 138 1.44 -28.02 -16.35
C LEU A 138 1.40 -27.76 -17.86
N GLN A 139 0.22 -27.45 -18.41
CA GLN A 139 0.03 -27.21 -19.84
C GLN A 139 0.85 -26.02 -20.33
N ASN A 140 0.87 -24.93 -19.56
CA ASN A 140 1.65 -23.74 -19.90
C ASN A 140 3.12 -23.85 -19.48
N SER A 141 3.52 -24.96 -18.84
CA SER A 141 4.88 -25.16 -18.35
C SER A 141 5.36 -23.99 -17.47
N TYR A 142 4.51 -23.52 -16.55
CA TYR A 142 4.94 -22.53 -15.55
C TYR A 142 5.77 -23.21 -14.46
N THR A 143 6.81 -22.54 -13.98
CA THR A 143 7.70 -23.02 -12.91
C THR A 143 7.01 -22.91 -11.55
N THR A 144 6.37 -21.76 -11.30
CA THR A 144 5.60 -21.47 -10.09
C THR A 144 4.31 -20.75 -10.45
N ALA A 145 3.22 -21.07 -9.76
CA ALA A 145 1.96 -20.37 -9.91
C ALA A 145 1.27 -20.17 -8.56
N LEU A 146 0.70 -18.98 -8.36
CA LEU A 146 -0.22 -18.70 -7.26
C LEU A 146 -1.65 -18.92 -7.74
N ILE A 147 -2.46 -19.62 -6.94
CA ILE A 147 -3.87 -19.88 -7.19
C ILE A 147 -4.66 -19.22 -6.07
N LEU A 148 -5.64 -18.40 -6.44
CA LEU A 148 -6.54 -17.66 -5.54
C LEU A 148 -7.99 -18.11 -5.75
N GLU A 149 -8.78 -18.12 -4.68
CA GLU A 149 -10.24 -18.27 -4.76
C GLU A 149 -10.92 -16.90 -5.01
N ASP A 150 -12.17 -16.92 -5.47
CA ASP A 150 -12.92 -15.71 -5.84
C ASP A 150 -13.33 -14.83 -4.64
N ASP A 151 -13.31 -15.38 -3.44
CA ASP A 151 -13.53 -14.69 -2.17
C ASP A 151 -12.22 -14.30 -1.46
N ALA A 152 -11.06 -14.57 -2.05
CA ALA A 152 -9.76 -14.24 -1.48
C ALA A 152 -9.55 -12.73 -1.29
N ASP A 153 -8.98 -12.34 -0.15
CA ASP A 153 -8.62 -10.97 0.17
C ASP A 153 -7.28 -10.91 0.94
N TRP A 154 -6.64 -9.75 0.94
CA TRP A 154 -5.32 -9.57 1.52
C TRP A 154 -5.15 -8.17 2.10
N ASP A 155 -4.13 -8.01 2.95
CA ASP A 155 -3.75 -6.70 3.48
C ASP A 155 -3.24 -5.79 2.36
N VAL A 156 -3.50 -4.48 2.42
CA VAL A 156 -2.95 -3.50 1.47
C VAL A 156 -1.42 -3.55 1.39
N ALA A 157 -0.75 -4.09 2.41
CA ALA A 157 0.68 -4.34 2.46
C ALA A 157 1.12 -5.72 1.94
N ILE A 158 0.29 -6.45 1.17
CA ILE A 158 0.55 -7.84 0.74
C ILE A 158 1.94 -8.03 0.10
N LYS A 159 2.40 -7.09 -0.74
CA LYS A 159 3.71 -7.18 -1.37
C LYS A 159 4.86 -7.14 -0.34
N ARG A 160 4.71 -6.36 0.73
CA ARG A 160 5.68 -6.33 1.84
C ARG A 160 5.64 -7.63 2.63
N GLN A 161 4.44 -8.13 2.93
CA GLN A 161 4.28 -9.41 3.63
C GLN A 161 4.92 -10.56 2.85
N LEU A 162 4.68 -10.62 1.54
CA LEU A 162 5.25 -11.63 0.65
C LEU A 162 6.77 -11.54 0.52
N ARG A 163 7.38 -10.35 0.66
CA ARG A 163 8.84 -10.22 0.76
C ARG A 163 9.39 -10.92 2.00
N GLU A 164 8.77 -10.72 3.16
CA GLU A 164 9.22 -11.38 4.39
C GLU A 164 8.90 -12.88 4.41
N PHE A 165 7.78 -13.28 3.80
CA PHE A 165 7.46 -14.68 3.56
C PHE A 165 8.52 -15.35 2.68
N ALA A 166 8.91 -14.73 1.56
CA ALA A 166 9.97 -15.21 0.68
C ALA A 166 11.30 -15.40 1.42
N ARG A 167 11.66 -14.45 2.29
CA ARG A 167 12.85 -14.53 3.14
C ARG A 167 12.80 -15.76 4.04
N GLY A 168 11.68 -15.95 4.74
CA GLY A 168 11.52 -17.06 5.67
C GLY A 168 11.47 -18.42 4.97
N VAL A 169 10.80 -18.53 3.81
CA VAL A 169 10.72 -19.78 3.04
C VAL A 169 12.12 -20.18 2.60
N ARG A 170 12.92 -19.26 2.05
CA ARG A 170 14.29 -19.55 1.63
C ARG A 170 15.17 -20.01 2.79
N GLN A 171 15.03 -19.38 3.95
CA GLN A 171 15.82 -19.76 5.12
C GLN A 171 15.44 -21.16 5.62
N LEU A 172 14.13 -21.45 5.75
CA LEU A 172 13.65 -22.79 6.15
C LEU A 172 14.00 -23.86 5.11
N ASN A 173 14.11 -23.46 3.84
CA ASN A 173 14.36 -24.36 2.74
C ASN A 173 15.85 -24.54 2.37
N GLY A 174 16.75 -23.79 3.02
CA GLY A 174 18.16 -23.76 2.66
C GLY A 174 18.45 -23.21 1.26
N GLU A 175 17.56 -22.39 0.71
CA GLU A 175 17.65 -21.79 -0.64
C GLU A 175 18.00 -20.28 -0.57
N GLU A 176 18.86 -19.89 0.36
CA GLU A 176 19.27 -18.48 0.56
C GLU A 176 19.93 -17.86 -0.68
N THR A 177 20.48 -18.66 -1.59
CA THR A 177 21.14 -18.23 -2.84
C THR A 177 20.28 -18.40 -4.08
N ALA A 178 19.00 -18.78 -3.96
CA ALA A 178 18.05 -18.82 -5.08
C ALA A 178 18.07 -17.52 -5.92
N PRO A 179 17.90 -17.62 -7.24
CA PRO A 179 18.00 -16.48 -8.13
C PRO A 179 16.86 -15.50 -7.88
N LYS A 180 17.08 -14.22 -8.22
CA LYS A 180 16.10 -13.13 -8.08
C LYS A 180 14.75 -13.42 -8.75
N LYS A 181 14.75 -14.19 -9.84
CA LYS A 181 13.54 -14.61 -10.57
C LYS A 181 12.63 -15.54 -9.76
N ASP A 182 13.20 -16.28 -8.79
CA ASP A 182 12.51 -17.25 -7.95
C ASP A 182 12.62 -16.81 -6.48
N PRO A 183 11.94 -15.71 -6.08
CA PRO A 183 12.11 -15.11 -4.75
C PRO A 183 11.72 -16.05 -3.61
N TYR A 184 10.88 -17.05 -3.86
CA TYR A 184 10.48 -18.08 -2.88
C TYR A 184 11.34 -19.36 -2.95
N GLY A 185 12.32 -19.42 -3.85
CA GLY A 185 12.97 -20.67 -4.25
C GLY A 185 12.02 -21.58 -5.04
N THR A 186 12.48 -22.79 -5.36
CA THR A 186 11.68 -23.79 -6.11
C THR A 186 11.68 -25.18 -5.45
N ASN A 187 12.40 -25.36 -4.34
CA ASN A 187 12.47 -26.63 -3.64
C ASN A 187 11.32 -26.81 -2.61
N TRP A 188 10.10 -26.54 -3.04
CA TRP A 188 8.86 -26.70 -2.27
C TRP A 188 7.74 -27.18 -3.20
N ASP A 189 6.71 -27.80 -2.65
CA ASP A 189 5.57 -28.33 -3.42
C ASP A 189 4.35 -27.41 -3.31
N ILE A 190 4.03 -26.95 -2.10
CA ILE A 190 2.91 -26.04 -1.82
C ILE A 190 3.37 -24.90 -0.89
N LEU A 191 3.03 -23.66 -1.23
CA LEU A 191 3.03 -22.55 -0.27
C LEU A 191 1.58 -22.26 0.11
N TRP A 192 1.20 -22.57 1.34
CA TRP A 192 -0.14 -22.30 1.87
C TRP A 192 -0.18 -20.86 2.39
N ILE A 193 -0.44 -19.92 1.48
CA ILE A 193 -0.32 -18.47 1.72
C ILE A 193 -1.61 -17.93 2.37
N GLY A 194 -2.74 -18.55 2.07
CA GLY A 194 -4.07 -18.16 2.51
C GLY A 194 -4.96 -19.35 2.80
N GLY A 195 -5.65 -19.30 3.94
CA GLY A 195 -6.57 -20.33 4.38
C GLY A 195 -7.24 -19.98 5.70
N CYS A 196 -8.10 -20.88 6.16
CA CYS A 196 -8.74 -20.81 7.46
C CYS A 196 -7.78 -21.26 8.56
N ALA A 197 -6.94 -22.26 8.29
CA ALA A 197 -5.98 -22.75 9.27
C ALA A 197 -4.70 -23.22 8.62
N SER A 198 -3.62 -23.16 9.39
CA SER A 198 -2.37 -23.83 9.08
C SER A 198 -1.67 -24.22 10.37
N GLY A 199 -0.91 -25.30 10.33
CA GLY A 199 -0.17 -25.78 11.49
C GLY A 199 1.08 -26.56 11.11
N PRO A 200 2.14 -26.48 11.92
CA PRO A 200 3.28 -27.36 11.80
C PRO A 200 2.95 -28.77 12.32
N GLY A 201 3.77 -29.76 11.95
CA GLY A 201 3.72 -31.07 12.59
C GLY A 201 4.07 -30.98 14.08
N ALA A 202 3.54 -31.91 14.88
CA ALA A 202 3.79 -31.93 16.33
C ALA A 202 5.29 -32.04 16.70
N ASN A 203 6.10 -32.60 15.79
CA ASN A 203 7.54 -32.79 15.96
C ASN A 203 8.38 -31.74 15.21
N GLU A 204 7.77 -30.71 14.62
CA GLU A 204 8.52 -29.66 13.93
C GLU A 204 9.31 -28.82 14.95
N THR A 205 10.59 -28.61 14.65
CA THR A 205 11.52 -27.90 15.53
C THR A 205 11.99 -26.59 14.92
N THR A 206 11.75 -26.40 13.61
CA THR A 206 12.23 -25.25 12.85
C THR A 206 11.09 -24.34 12.45
N PHE A 207 11.24 -23.06 12.73
CA PHE A 207 10.34 -22.02 12.28
C PHE A 207 11.10 -20.72 12.02
N PHE A 208 10.49 -19.85 11.23
CA PHE A 208 10.94 -18.50 11.00
C PHE A 208 9.91 -17.54 11.61
N ALA A 209 10.36 -16.63 12.46
CA ALA A 209 9.50 -15.62 13.08
C ALA A 209 9.83 -14.22 12.57
N ILE A 210 8.77 -13.45 12.34
CA ILE A 210 8.76 -12.02 12.06
C ILE A 210 8.15 -11.36 13.30
N PRO A 211 8.97 -10.94 14.28
CA PRO A 211 8.46 -10.27 15.48
C PRO A 211 7.96 -8.87 15.13
N GLU A 212 6.99 -8.38 15.92
CA GLU A 212 6.43 -7.03 15.80
C GLU A 212 5.95 -6.67 14.39
N ASP A 213 5.36 -7.63 13.68
CA ASP A 213 4.76 -7.42 12.37
C ASP A 213 3.46 -6.61 12.52
N PRO A 214 3.40 -5.35 12.04
CA PRO A 214 2.24 -4.49 12.19
C PRO A 214 1.03 -4.94 11.36
N THR A 215 1.21 -5.96 10.52
CA THR A 215 0.15 -6.55 9.69
C THR A 215 -0.43 -7.84 10.30
N VAL A 216 0.03 -8.23 11.49
CA VAL A 216 -0.58 -9.33 12.25
C VAL A 216 -1.87 -8.84 12.90
N PRO A 217 -3.03 -9.47 12.62
CA PRO A 217 -4.26 -9.14 13.33
C PRO A 217 -4.17 -9.59 14.78
N SER A 218 -4.72 -8.75 15.67
CA SER A 218 -4.97 -9.11 17.07
C SER A 218 -5.77 -10.42 17.16
N VAL A 219 -5.48 -11.23 18.16
CA VAL A 219 -6.11 -12.54 18.36
C VAL A 219 -7.64 -12.44 18.46
N ASP A 220 -8.17 -11.36 19.04
CA ASP A 220 -9.64 -11.14 19.13
C ASP A 220 -10.33 -10.94 17.77
N LYS A 221 -9.56 -10.59 16.73
CA LYS A 221 -10.04 -10.38 15.35
C LYS A 221 -9.54 -11.45 14.38
N ARG A 222 -8.94 -12.51 14.93
CA ARG A 222 -8.43 -13.66 14.19
C ARG A 222 -9.44 -14.78 14.31
N ASP A 223 -9.91 -15.27 13.16
CA ASP A 223 -10.87 -16.38 13.10
C ASP A 223 -10.23 -17.66 12.57
N GLY A 224 -8.97 -17.56 12.09
CA GLY A 224 -8.19 -18.73 11.73
C GLY A 224 -7.63 -19.49 12.94
N TRP A 225 -7.63 -20.81 12.85
CA TRP A 225 -7.14 -21.71 13.91
C TRP A 225 -5.82 -22.40 13.54
N GLY A 226 -5.23 -23.11 14.50
CA GLY A 226 -3.89 -23.70 14.38
C GLY A 226 -2.79 -22.73 14.86
N GLY A 227 -1.71 -22.62 14.09
CA GLY A 227 -0.60 -21.72 14.39
C GLY A 227 0.60 -22.38 15.08
N PRO A 228 1.46 -21.59 15.76
CA PRO A 228 2.69 -22.09 16.36
C PRO A 228 2.39 -23.10 17.48
N LEU A 229 3.27 -24.10 17.64
CA LEU A 229 3.17 -25.09 18.72
C LEU A 229 3.23 -24.42 20.09
N ASP A 230 2.52 -24.98 21.07
CA ASP A 230 2.57 -24.47 22.45
C ASP A 230 3.99 -24.57 23.03
N THR A 231 4.74 -25.61 22.66
CA THR A 231 6.16 -25.75 23.02
C THR A 231 7.01 -24.60 22.52
N TRP A 232 6.72 -24.05 21.33
CA TRP A 232 7.45 -22.87 20.82
C TRP A 232 7.08 -21.61 21.60
N LYS A 233 5.81 -21.47 22.00
CA LYS A 233 5.36 -20.33 22.82
C LYS A 233 6.03 -20.36 24.20
N GLU A 234 6.14 -21.54 24.80
CA GLU A 234 6.84 -21.75 26.08
C GLU A 234 8.35 -21.51 25.98
N GLN A 235 8.97 -21.99 24.90
CA GLN A 235 10.42 -21.85 24.68
C GLN A 235 10.83 -20.42 24.29
N TYR A 236 9.97 -19.69 23.58
CA TYR A 236 10.24 -18.35 23.07
C TYR A 236 9.16 -17.34 23.52
N PRO A 237 9.06 -17.06 24.83
CA PRO A 237 8.03 -16.17 25.37
C PRO A 237 8.18 -14.71 24.91
N ASN A 238 9.34 -14.35 24.36
CA ASN A 238 9.62 -13.04 23.76
C ASN A 238 9.05 -12.86 22.35
N LEU A 239 8.41 -13.89 21.78
CA LEU A 239 7.72 -13.84 20.49
C LEU A 239 6.20 -13.92 20.68
N PRO A 240 5.55 -12.82 21.10
CA PRO A 240 4.12 -12.83 21.39
C PRO A 240 3.29 -13.12 20.13
N VAL A 241 2.30 -14.01 20.26
CA VAL A 241 1.40 -14.44 19.16
C VAL A 241 0.54 -13.30 18.61
N GLU A 242 0.34 -12.24 19.39
CA GLU A 242 -0.41 -11.04 19.01
C GLU A 242 0.29 -10.19 17.95
N SER A 243 1.62 -10.19 17.92
CA SER A 243 2.41 -9.33 17.03
C SER A 243 3.48 -10.08 16.23
N THR A 244 3.60 -11.39 16.41
CA THR A 244 4.57 -12.21 15.68
C THR A 244 3.90 -13.02 14.60
N ARG A 245 4.43 -12.94 13.37
CA ARG A 245 4.07 -13.86 12.30
C ARG A 245 5.05 -15.02 12.28
N PHE A 246 4.53 -16.24 12.37
CA PHE A 246 5.31 -17.46 12.31
C PHE A 246 5.20 -18.06 10.92
N LEU A 247 6.30 -18.58 10.40
CA LEU A 247 6.39 -19.35 9.18
C LEU A 247 7.06 -20.67 9.51
N TYR A 248 6.52 -21.75 8.97
CA TYR A 248 6.97 -23.11 9.30
C TYR A 248 6.68 -24.05 8.15
N ARG A 249 7.27 -25.25 8.20
CA ARG A 249 6.84 -26.37 7.37
C ARG A 249 5.45 -26.79 7.84
N ALA A 250 4.49 -26.75 6.93
CA ALA A 250 3.10 -27.07 7.23
C ALA A 250 2.86 -28.56 7.06
N GLU A 251 2.25 -29.19 8.07
CA GLU A 251 1.63 -30.51 7.97
C GLU A 251 0.10 -30.42 8.08
N MET A 252 -0.42 -29.21 8.28
CA MET A 252 -1.86 -28.93 8.30
C MET A 252 -2.14 -27.67 7.50
N GLY A 253 -3.18 -27.72 6.68
CA GLY A 253 -3.82 -26.58 6.01
C GLY A 253 -5.33 -26.80 5.95
N CYS A 254 -6.12 -25.72 5.99
CA CYS A 254 -7.56 -25.78 5.76
C CYS A 254 -8.02 -24.52 5.00
N CYS A 255 -8.97 -24.70 4.08
CA CYS A 255 -9.36 -23.72 3.05
C CYS A 255 -8.22 -23.33 2.11
N THR A 256 -8.57 -22.98 0.87
CA THR A 256 -7.61 -22.73 -0.20
C THR A 256 -7.72 -21.33 -0.78
N TYR A 257 -8.10 -20.34 0.05
CA TYR A 257 -8.21 -18.92 -0.32
C TYR A 257 -7.02 -18.44 -1.17
N GLY A 258 -5.81 -18.88 -0.82
CA GLY A 258 -4.65 -18.71 -1.69
C GLY A 258 -3.54 -19.72 -1.43
N TYR A 259 -3.10 -20.44 -2.45
CA TYR A 259 -1.94 -21.32 -2.36
C TYR A 259 -1.08 -21.23 -3.61
N ALA A 260 0.23 -21.36 -3.48
CA ALA A 260 1.12 -21.48 -4.62
C ALA A 260 1.63 -22.90 -4.78
N VAL A 261 1.94 -23.29 -6.01
CA VAL A 261 2.53 -24.58 -6.36
C VAL A 261 3.73 -24.39 -7.27
N THR A 262 4.73 -25.27 -7.12
CA THR A 262 5.71 -25.48 -8.19
C THR A 262 5.13 -26.41 -9.25
N ARG A 263 5.74 -26.45 -10.44
CA ARG A 263 5.37 -27.43 -11.48
C ARG A 263 5.39 -28.87 -10.97
N GLU A 264 6.41 -29.22 -10.18
CA GLU A 264 6.53 -30.55 -9.58
C GLU A 264 5.47 -30.78 -8.50
N GLY A 265 5.17 -29.78 -7.67
CA GLY A 265 4.04 -29.83 -6.73
C GLY A 265 2.71 -30.08 -7.45
N ALA A 266 2.43 -29.34 -8.52
CA ALA A 266 1.22 -29.51 -9.32
C ALA A 266 1.09 -30.93 -9.92
N LYS A 267 2.19 -31.52 -10.43
CA LYS A 267 2.20 -32.91 -10.90
C LYS A 267 1.84 -33.90 -9.79
N LYS A 268 2.47 -33.75 -8.62
CA LYS A 268 2.23 -34.65 -7.48
C LYS A 268 0.80 -34.57 -6.97
N ILE A 269 0.24 -33.37 -6.88
CA ILE A 269 -1.14 -33.17 -6.43
C ILE A 269 -2.12 -33.75 -7.47
N LEU A 270 -1.91 -33.51 -8.77
CA LEU A 270 -2.76 -34.10 -9.81
C LEU A 270 -2.70 -35.63 -9.82
N ALA A 271 -1.52 -36.22 -9.68
CA ALA A 271 -1.38 -37.66 -9.54
C ALA A 271 -2.16 -38.18 -8.33
N ALA A 272 -1.95 -37.59 -7.16
CA ALA A 272 -2.57 -38.03 -5.92
C ALA A 272 -4.10 -37.85 -5.91
N LEU A 273 -4.61 -36.72 -6.40
CA LEU A 273 -6.03 -36.34 -6.23
C LEU A 273 -6.89 -36.58 -7.46
N SER A 274 -6.31 -36.76 -8.65
CA SER A 274 -7.06 -37.09 -9.88
C SER A 274 -6.82 -38.51 -10.39
N VAL A 275 -5.64 -39.08 -10.18
CA VAL A 275 -5.31 -40.42 -10.70
C VAL A 275 -5.47 -41.48 -9.62
N ASP A 276 -4.96 -41.22 -8.40
CA ASP A 276 -4.98 -42.21 -7.32
C ASP A 276 -6.34 -42.27 -6.64
N ARG A 277 -6.69 -41.26 -5.83
CA ARG A 277 -8.00 -41.16 -5.16
C ARG A 277 -8.31 -39.78 -4.59
N LEU A 278 -9.60 -39.47 -4.50
CA LEU A 278 -10.13 -38.40 -3.66
C LEU A 278 -11.05 -39.04 -2.61
N ASP A 279 -10.94 -38.62 -1.36
CA ASP A 279 -11.66 -39.20 -0.20
C ASP A 279 -12.22 -38.14 0.75
N CYS A 280 -11.81 -36.87 0.59
CA CYS A 280 -12.28 -35.72 1.34
C CYS A 280 -12.29 -34.46 0.46
N ALA A 281 -12.75 -33.33 1.01
CA ALA A 281 -12.68 -32.04 0.31
C ALA A 281 -11.23 -31.70 -0.10
N VAL A 282 -11.07 -30.96 -1.19
CA VAL A 282 -9.75 -30.74 -1.83
C VAL A 282 -8.72 -30.12 -0.90
N ASP A 283 -9.14 -29.21 -0.02
CA ASP A 283 -8.29 -28.57 0.98
C ASP A 283 -7.78 -29.58 2.01
N ASN A 284 -8.66 -30.41 2.57
CA ASN A 284 -8.29 -31.50 3.47
C ASN A 284 -7.39 -32.53 2.76
N ALA A 285 -7.67 -32.83 1.49
CA ALA A 285 -6.87 -33.79 0.73
C ALA A 285 -5.45 -33.27 0.46
N MET A 286 -5.31 -31.97 0.20
CA MET A 286 -4.02 -31.29 0.10
C MET A 286 -3.32 -31.18 1.46
N SER A 287 -4.06 -31.00 2.55
CA SER A 287 -3.54 -31.04 3.92
C SER A 287 -2.93 -32.41 4.24
N ASP A 288 -3.63 -33.50 3.92
CA ASP A 288 -3.12 -34.86 4.08
C ASP A 288 -1.84 -35.11 3.27
N LEU A 289 -1.75 -34.52 2.07
CA LEU A 289 -0.53 -34.54 1.27
C LEU A 289 0.62 -33.81 1.97
N CYS A 290 0.37 -32.66 2.59
CA CYS A 290 1.39 -31.95 3.38
C CYS A 290 1.83 -32.74 4.63
N ALA A 291 0.89 -33.42 5.29
CA ALA A 291 1.16 -34.27 6.44
C ALA A 291 1.83 -35.61 6.08
N GLY A 292 1.57 -36.14 4.88
CA GLY A 292 1.99 -37.49 4.51
C GLY A 292 1.21 -38.59 5.23
N ILE A 293 -0.07 -38.33 5.53
CA ILE A 293 -0.95 -39.26 6.25
C ILE A 293 -1.93 -39.94 5.29
N ASN A 294 -2.78 -40.83 5.81
CA ASN A 294 -3.80 -41.53 5.04
C ASN A 294 -3.24 -42.24 3.80
N GLY A 295 -2.03 -42.80 3.89
CA GLY A 295 -1.36 -43.49 2.79
C GLY A 295 -0.93 -42.58 1.63
N ARG A 296 -0.90 -41.26 1.82
CA ARG A 296 -0.43 -40.28 0.83
C ARG A 296 1.06 -39.97 1.01
N ARG A 297 1.74 -39.66 -0.09
CA ARG A 297 3.13 -39.22 -0.05
C ARG A 297 3.23 -37.82 0.54
N GLN A 298 4.14 -37.63 1.49
CA GLN A 298 4.37 -36.31 2.09
C GLN A 298 4.94 -35.32 1.07
N LEU A 299 4.26 -34.19 0.93
CA LEU A 299 4.70 -33.03 0.16
C LEU A 299 5.45 -32.04 1.04
N LYS A 300 6.24 -31.20 0.39
CA LYS A 300 6.98 -30.13 1.07
C LYS A 300 6.16 -28.84 1.07
N CYS A 301 5.41 -28.64 2.16
CA CYS A 301 4.53 -27.50 2.32
C CYS A 301 5.08 -26.47 3.31
N PHE A 302 4.89 -25.19 3.04
CA PHE A 302 5.19 -24.09 3.97
C PHE A 302 3.99 -23.17 4.13
N ALA A 303 3.73 -22.71 5.34
CA ALA A 303 2.61 -21.82 5.65
C ALA A 303 2.98 -20.78 6.71
N THR A 304 2.26 -19.67 6.72
CA THR A 304 2.36 -18.66 7.78
C THR A 304 1.17 -18.68 8.70
N PHE A 305 1.39 -18.39 9.98
CA PHE A 305 0.33 -18.03 10.90
C PHE A 305 0.60 -16.67 11.57
N PRO A 306 -0.35 -15.72 11.51
CA PRO A 306 -1.59 -15.79 10.72
C PRO A 306 -1.33 -15.88 9.22
N ASN A 307 -2.32 -16.36 8.48
CA ASN A 307 -2.26 -16.41 7.01
C ASN A 307 -2.13 -15.00 6.40
N LEU A 308 -1.54 -14.89 5.22
CA LEU A 308 -1.38 -13.62 4.51
C LEU A 308 -2.63 -13.25 3.70
N ILE A 309 -3.33 -14.28 3.22
CA ILE A 309 -4.57 -14.16 2.47
C ILE A 309 -5.70 -14.76 3.30
N GLY A 310 -6.78 -14.01 3.44
CA GLY A 310 -8.02 -14.44 4.09
C GLY A 310 -9.17 -14.46 3.10
N THR A 311 -10.39 -14.53 3.63
CA THR A 311 -11.63 -14.41 2.85
C THR A 311 -12.29 -13.06 3.09
N TYR A 312 -13.06 -12.63 2.10
CA TYR A 312 -13.93 -11.47 2.15
C TYR A 312 -15.37 -11.87 1.83
N ARG A 313 -16.29 -11.35 2.64
CA ARG A 313 -17.74 -11.48 2.41
C ARG A 313 -18.33 -10.11 2.16
N HIS A 314 -19.12 -10.02 1.09
CA HIS A 314 -19.79 -8.77 0.73
C HIS A 314 -20.96 -8.51 1.68
N ALA A 315 -21.23 -7.24 2.00
CA ALA A 315 -22.44 -6.91 2.76
C ALA A 315 -23.70 -7.36 2.00
N GLY A 316 -24.62 -8.04 2.69
CA GLY A 316 -25.83 -8.55 2.07
C GLY A 316 -26.32 -9.86 2.67
N PRO A 317 -27.18 -10.60 1.94
CA PRO A 317 -27.65 -11.90 2.36
C PRO A 317 -26.53 -12.94 2.32
N ALA A 318 -26.49 -13.82 3.32
CA ALA A 318 -25.49 -14.87 3.47
C ALA A 318 -25.50 -15.89 2.31
N SER A 319 -26.61 -16.01 1.58
CA SER A 319 -26.71 -16.80 0.34
C SER A 319 -25.67 -16.44 -0.71
N ARG A 320 -25.11 -15.23 -0.65
CA ARG A 320 -24.08 -14.75 -1.59
C ARG A 320 -22.66 -15.13 -1.21
N ASP A 321 -22.42 -15.63 0.00
CA ASP A 321 -21.08 -15.86 0.54
C ASP A 321 -20.37 -17.03 -0.14
N SER A 322 -20.99 -18.21 -0.11
CA SER A 322 -20.36 -19.46 -0.53
C SER A 322 -21.23 -20.27 -1.46
N ASP A 323 -20.69 -20.58 -2.64
CA ASP A 323 -21.29 -21.50 -3.61
C ASP A 323 -21.08 -22.98 -3.22
N ILE A 324 -20.37 -23.25 -2.11
CA ILE A 324 -20.11 -24.61 -1.60
C ILE A 324 -21.10 -25.01 -0.51
N ASN A 325 -21.22 -24.19 0.54
CA ASN A 325 -22.02 -24.54 1.72
C ASN A 325 -23.44 -23.99 1.71
N GLY A 326 -23.77 -23.06 0.81
CA GLY A 326 -25.08 -22.41 0.74
C GLY A 326 -25.33 -21.51 1.96
N GLY A 327 -25.85 -20.32 1.73
CA GLY A 327 -26.33 -19.44 2.81
C GLY A 327 -27.82 -19.15 2.65
N ASP A 328 -28.43 -18.55 3.65
CA ASP A 328 -29.83 -18.15 3.62
C ASP A 328 -29.98 -16.69 3.14
N ASP A 329 -31.07 -16.40 2.42
CA ASP A 329 -31.44 -15.06 1.98
C ASP A 329 -31.99 -14.19 3.12
N THR A 330 -32.37 -14.79 4.26
CA THR A 330 -32.90 -14.03 5.40
C THR A 330 -31.82 -13.50 6.34
N THR A 331 -30.64 -14.12 6.34
CA THR A 331 -29.54 -13.73 7.23
C THR A 331 -28.68 -12.68 6.54
N PHE A 332 -28.73 -11.45 7.04
CA PHE A 332 -27.94 -10.33 6.52
C PHE A 332 -26.77 -10.01 7.45
N HIS A 333 -25.62 -9.74 6.86
CA HIS A 333 -24.44 -9.27 7.59
C HIS A 333 -23.76 -8.10 6.87
N GLU A 334 -22.95 -7.36 7.62
CA GLU A 334 -22.09 -6.32 7.05
C GLU A 334 -20.94 -6.94 6.23
N ALA A 335 -20.19 -6.10 5.52
CA ALA A 335 -19.01 -6.58 4.80
C ALA A 335 -17.92 -6.98 5.81
N GLU A 336 -17.42 -8.21 5.67
CA GLU A 336 -16.47 -8.82 6.60
C GLU A 336 -15.20 -9.22 5.86
N ALA A 337 -14.05 -9.08 6.53
CA ALA A 337 -12.78 -9.63 6.07
C ALA A 337 -12.05 -10.19 7.29
N TRP A 338 -11.47 -11.37 7.12
CA TRP A 338 -10.91 -12.14 8.23
C TRP A 338 -9.39 -12.30 8.11
N ASN A 339 -8.71 -12.42 9.26
CA ASN A 339 -7.27 -12.71 9.35
C ASN A 339 -6.34 -11.64 8.75
N MET A 340 -6.76 -10.37 8.66
CA MET A 340 -5.93 -9.25 8.20
C MET A 340 -6.29 -7.94 8.89
N VAL A 341 -5.34 -6.99 8.93
CA VAL A 341 -5.53 -5.69 9.60
C VAL A 341 -6.20 -4.69 8.66
N TYR A 342 -5.67 -4.54 7.44
CA TYR A 342 -6.14 -3.60 6.44
C TYR A 342 -6.56 -4.34 5.16
N SER A 343 -7.74 -4.95 5.20
CA SER A 343 -8.34 -5.62 4.02
C SER A 343 -8.37 -4.70 2.80
N THR A 344 -7.87 -5.23 1.68
CA THR A 344 -7.87 -4.53 0.39
C THR A 344 -9.29 -4.34 -0.10
N ARG A 345 -10.15 -5.37 -0.01
CA ARG A 345 -11.55 -5.23 -0.46
C ARG A 345 -12.37 -4.27 0.40
N LEU A 346 -12.24 -4.29 1.74
CA LEU A 346 -12.91 -3.33 2.61
C LEU A 346 -12.43 -1.89 2.41
N ASN A 347 -11.21 -1.70 1.89
CA ASN A 347 -10.62 -0.41 1.58
C ASN A 347 -10.53 -0.12 0.08
N ILE A 348 -11.08 -0.98 -0.80
CA ILE A 348 -10.86 -0.96 -2.28
C ILE A 348 -11.16 0.39 -2.91
N HIS A 349 -11.95 1.07 -2.17
CA HIS A 349 -12.93 1.99 -2.51
C HIS A 349 -12.31 3.36 -2.12
N ARG A 350 -11.49 3.40 -1.04
CA ARG A 350 -10.46 4.43 -0.77
C ARG A 350 -9.23 4.29 -1.66
N LEU A 351 -8.83 3.05 -1.98
CA LEU A 351 -7.67 2.76 -2.82
C LEU A 351 -7.88 3.23 -4.26
N VAL A 352 -9.11 3.06 -4.76
CA VAL A 352 -9.54 3.62 -6.05
C VAL A 352 -9.73 5.14 -5.98
N ALA A 353 -10.08 5.71 -4.81
CA ALA A 353 -10.30 7.15 -4.64
C ALA A 353 -9.02 8.01 -4.74
N GLY A 354 -7.93 7.61 -4.07
CA GLY A 354 -6.80 8.52 -3.81
C GLY A 354 -7.12 9.60 -2.75
N GLU A 355 -6.11 10.21 -2.12
CA GLU A 355 -6.22 10.93 -0.83
C GLU A 355 -6.94 12.30 -0.79
N ARG A 356 -7.70 12.52 0.32
CA ARG A 356 -8.49 13.70 0.68
C ARG A 356 -7.69 14.91 1.22
N LYS A 357 -6.79 15.50 0.43
CA LYS A 357 -6.16 16.82 0.75
C LYS A 357 -6.57 17.98 -0.17
N ALA A 358 -7.59 17.80 -1.01
CA ALA A 358 -8.00 18.82 -1.99
C ALA A 358 -8.58 20.11 -1.36
N ALA A 359 -9.16 20.05 -0.16
CA ALA A 359 -9.87 21.17 0.47
C ALA A 359 -8.97 22.19 1.23
N GLY A 360 -7.68 21.90 1.40
CA GLY A 360 -6.75 22.76 2.13
C GLY A 360 -6.73 24.23 1.70
N PRO A 361 -6.63 24.55 0.40
CA PRO A 361 -6.60 25.93 -0.09
C PRO A 361 -7.84 26.77 0.29
N VAL A 362 -9.05 26.17 0.26
CA VAL A 362 -10.30 26.86 0.60
C VAL A 362 -10.36 27.19 2.09
N VAL A 363 -10.01 26.23 2.95
CA VAL A 363 -10.01 26.44 4.41
C VAL A 363 -8.99 27.52 4.78
N THR A 364 -7.80 27.50 4.20
CA THR A 364 -6.77 28.54 4.44
C THR A 364 -7.20 29.94 4.00
N LEU A 365 -7.90 30.06 2.86
CA LEU A 365 -8.42 31.35 2.39
C LEU A 365 -9.44 31.94 3.38
N ILE A 366 -10.40 31.12 3.83
CA ILE A 366 -11.44 31.54 4.79
C ILE A 366 -10.78 31.95 6.11
N THR A 367 -9.85 31.15 6.63
CA THR A 367 -9.09 31.50 7.85
C THR A 367 -8.33 32.82 7.67
N SER A 368 -7.68 33.04 6.53
CA SER A 368 -6.95 34.29 6.25
C SER A 368 -7.86 35.53 6.26
N TRP A 369 -9.11 35.40 5.80
CA TRP A 369 -10.12 36.47 5.89
C TRP A 369 -10.60 36.70 7.31
N SER A 370 -10.87 35.63 8.08
CA SER A 370 -11.28 35.73 9.48
C SER A 370 -10.24 36.47 10.34
N TRP A 371 -8.95 36.22 10.09
CA TRP A 371 -7.85 36.93 10.73
C TRP A 371 -7.53 38.31 10.11
N LYS A 372 -8.31 38.77 9.12
CA LYS A 372 -8.14 40.04 8.39
C LYS A 372 -6.76 40.23 7.75
N VAL A 373 -6.08 39.13 7.42
CA VAL A 373 -4.76 39.14 6.76
C VAL A 373 -4.88 39.39 5.26
N ALA A 374 -5.97 38.92 4.65
CA ALA A 374 -6.28 39.16 3.24
C ALA A 374 -7.66 39.82 3.07
N LYS A 375 -7.81 40.65 2.04
CA LYS A 375 -9.10 41.29 1.73
C LYS A 375 -10.05 40.27 1.07
N PRO A 376 -11.32 40.20 1.50
CA PRO A 376 -12.29 39.31 0.89
C PRO A 376 -12.55 39.73 -0.56
N SER A 377 -12.39 38.78 -1.48
CA SER A 377 -12.67 38.95 -2.91
C SER A 377 -13.39 37.72 -3.43
N ILE A 378 -14.59 37.93 -3.94
CA ILE A 378 -15.44 36.85 -4.49
C ILE A 378 -14.73 36.17 -5.66
N GLY A 379 -14.01 36.93 -6.50
CA GLY A 379 -13.24 36.35 -7.61
C GLY A 379 -12.11 35.43 -7.16
N ALA A 380 -11.43 35.74 -6.06
CA ALA A 380 -10.38 34.88 -5.51
C ALA A 380 -10.96 33.57 -4.94
N PHE A 381 -12.12 33.66 -4.29
CA PHE A 381 -12.83 32.49 -3.75
C PHE A 381 -13.29 31.53 -4.83
N ILE A 382 -13.92 32.05 -5.89
CA ILE A 382 -14.38 31.22 -7.02
C ILE A 382 -13.18 30.51 -7.67
N ASN A 383 -12.07 31.23 -7.92
CA ASN A 383 -10.87 30.61 -8.50
C ASN A 383 -10.30 29.48 -7.63
N ILE A 384 -10.22 29.69 -6.32
CA ILE A 384 -9.69 28.69 -5.38
C ILE A 384 -10.66 27.51 -5.23
N LEU A 385 -11.97 27.75 -5.27
CA LEU A 385 -12.99 26.70 -5.27
C LEU A 385 -12.87 25.82 -6.52
N VAL A 386 -12.70 26.41 -7.71
CA VAL A 386 -12.47 25.66 -8.95
C VAL A 386 -11.21 24.80 -8.87
N ILE A 387 -10.11 25.35 -8.33
CA ILE A 387 -8.88 24.59 -8.08
C ILE A 387 -9.16 23.38 -7.16
N THR A 388 -9.80 23.60 -6.02
CA THR A 388 -10.13 22.52 -5.07
C THR A 388 -11.04 21.47 -5.68
N LEU A 389 -12.07 21.85 -6.44
CA LEU A 389 -12.97 20.91 -7.09
C LEU A 389 -12.28 20.12 -8.21
N SER A 390 -11.36 20.73 -8.95
CA SER A 390 -10.58 20.04 -9.99
C SER A 390 -9.62 18.99 -9.42
N VAL A 391 -8.96 19.31 -8.29
CA VAL A 391 -8.13 18.35 -7.56
C VAL A 391 -8.98 17.27 -6.92
N ALA A 392 -10.15 17.61 -6.38
CA ALA A 392 -11.09 16.62 -5.85
C ALA A 392 -11.63 15.68 -6.94
N MET A 393 -11.87 16.20 -8.16
CA MET A 393 -12.30 15.41 -9.32
C MET A 393 -11.20 14.48 -9.84
N ALA A 394 -9.94 14.91 -9.83
CA ALA A 394 -8.80 14.04 -10.14
C ALA A 394 -8.66 12.87 -9.14
N VAL A 395 -9.33 12.98 -7.98
CA VAL A 395 -9.19 12.13 -6.80
C VAL A 395 -10.57 11.61 -6.32
N SER A 396 -11.61 11.68 -7.17
CA SER A 396 -12.98 11.35 -6.74
C SER A 396 -13.27 9.86 -6.85
N GLY A 397 -13.71 9.26 -5.75
CA GLY A 397 -14.23 7.89 -5.73
C GLY A 397 -14.44 7.40 -4.31
N GLU A 398 -15.26 8.06 -3.50
CA GLU A 398 -15.37 7.74 -2.07
C GLU A 398 -16.16 6.48 -1.76
N ILE A 399 -15.63 5.69 -0.82
CA ILE A 399 -16.40 4.67 -0.12
C ILE A 399 -16.00 4.60 1.36
N ARG A 400 -17.07 4.58 2.16
CA ARG A 400 -17.18 4.63 3.62
C ARG A 400 -16.60 5.89 4.23
N PHE A 401 -17.41 6.94 4.08
CA PHE A 401 -17.36 8.18 4.84
C PHE A 401 -17.59 7.90 6.34
N SER A 402 -16.55 8.07 7.16
CA SER A 402 -16.68 8.08 8.62
C SER A 402 -16.77 9.53 9.09
N TRP A 403 -17.87 9.89 9.76
CA TRP A 403 -18.04 11.24 10.32
C TRP A 403 -16.94 11.59 11.31
N LEU A 404 -16.43 10.63 12.09
CA LEU A 404 -15.36 10.86 13.05
C LEU A 404 -14.01 11.11 12.36
N GLY A 405 -13.65 10.27 11.38
CA GLY A 405 -12.42 10.47 10.60
C GLY A 405 -12.47 11.75 9.76
N PHE A 406 -13.63 12.05 9.19
CA PHE A 406 -13.87 13.34 8.51
C PHE A 406 -13.76 14.51 9.48
N ALA A 407 -14.32 14.41 10.69
CA ALA A 407 -14.23 15.46 11.71
C ALA A 407 -12.78 15.70 12.15
N PHE A 408 -12.00 14.64 12.41
CA PHE A 408 -10.57 14.77 12.73
C PHE A 408 -9.76 15.36 11.57
N GLN A 409 -10.00 14.89 10.35
CA GLN A 409 -9.34 15.43 9.16
C GLN A 409 -9.71 16.90 8.91
N PHE A 410 -10.98 17.25 9.07
CA PHE A 410 -11.47 18.62 8.93
C PHE A 410 -10.90 19.52 10.03
N ALA A 411 -10.89 19.06 11.28
CA ALA A 411 -10.26 19.76 12.39
C ALA A 411 -8.76 19.97 12.13
N SER A 412 -8.05 18.94 11.65
CA SER A 412 -6.65 19.03 11.26
C SER A 412 -6.42 20.11 10.20
N LEU A 413 -7.27 20.19 9.16
CA LEU A 413 -7.20 21.24 8.14
C LEU A 413 -7.40 22.65 8.72
N VAL A 414 -8.34 22.81 9.67
CA VAL A 414 -8.57 24.09 10.35
C VAL A 414 -7.37 24.49 11.20
N PHE A 415 -6.80 23.57 11.98
CA PHE A 415 -5.61 23.84 12.80
C PHE A 415 -4.39 24.15 11.94
N ASP A 416 -4.19 23.43 10.84
CA ASP A 416 -3.09 23.68 9.90
C ASP A 416 -3.22 25.05 9.24
N ALA A 417 -4.44 25.41 8.78
CA ALA A 417 -4.73 26.73 8.24
C ALA A 417 -4.47 27.85 9.25
N ASN A 418 -4.90 27.68 10.51
CA ASN A 418 -4.65 28.66 11.58
C ASN A 418 -3.17 28.79 11.90
N ARG A 419 -2.45 27.68 12.08
CA ARG A 419 -0.99 27.66 12.27
C ARG A 419 -0.31 28.47 11.17
N LEU A 420 -0.66 28.18 9.91
CA LEU A 420 -0.02 28.79 8.75
C LEU A 420 -0.33 30.29 8.63
N VAL A 421 -1.56 30.73 8.93
CA VAL A 421 -1.91 32.16 8.97
C VAL A 421 -1.25 32.89 10.14
N MET A 422 -1.20 32.28 11.33
CA MET A 422 -0.51 32.86 12.50
C MET A 422 0.99 33.02 12.25
N VAL A 423 1.63 31.99 11.66
CA VAL A 423 3.03 32.06 11.23
C VAL A 423 3.23 33.18 10.21
N GLN A 424 2.34 33.30 9.23
CA GLN A 424 2.39 34.40 8.26
C GLN A 424 2.32 35.76 8.97
N ILE A 425 1.42 35.96 9.92
CA ILE A 425 1.30 37.23 10.68
C ILE A 425 2.61 37.54 11.42
N LEU A 426 3.19 36.57 12.11
CA LEU A 426 4.44 36.71 12.88
C LEU A 426 5.63 37.10 11.99
N LEU A 427 5.70 36.54 10.78
CA LEU A 427 6.79 36.75 9.83
C LEU A 427 6.56 37.93 8.87
N SER A 428 5.31 38.38 8.69
CA SER A 428 4.96 39.46 7.77
C SER A 428 5.54 40.82 8.18
N ASP A 429 5.84 41.66 7.17
CA ASP A 429 6.39 43.01 7.36
C ASP A 429 5.46 43.96 8.14
N SER A 430 4.17 43.65 8.25
CA SER A 430 3.15 44.37 9.01
C SER A 430 2.96 43.86 10.45
N GLY A 431 3.59 42.74 10.83
CA GLY A 431 3.49 42.13 12.16
C GLY A 431 4.73 42.33 13.03
N GLN A 432 5.09 41.32 13.84
CA GLN A 432 6.23 41.35 14.78
C GLN A 432 7.62 41.37 14.10
N ARG A 433 7.67 41.12 12.77
CA ARG A 433 8.89 41.00 11.96
C ARG A 433 9.93 40.09 12.61
N MET A 434 9.50 38.90 13.02
CA MET A 434 10.42 37.90 13.56
C MET A 434 11.18 37.24 12.41
N ASP A 435 12.49 37.06 12.59
CA ASP A 435 13.27 36.29 11.63
C ASP A 435 12.78 34.83 11.65
N PRO A 436 12.62 34.15 10.49
CA PRO A 436 12.16 32.76 10.40
C PRO A 436 12.89 31.77 11.30
N LEU A 437 14.19 31.96 11.50
CA LEU A 437 15.01 31.14 12.39
C LEU A 437 14.69 31.40 13.87
N VAL A 438 14.39 32.64 14.23
CA VAL A 438 13.97 33.03 15.58
C VAL A 438 12.57 32.50 15.86
N SER A 439 11.67 32.53 14.89
CA SER A 439 10.35 31.89 15.02
C SER A 439 10.47 30.38 15.24
N LEU A 440 11.34 29.70 14.49
CA LEU A 440 11.61 28.27 14.68
C LEU A 440 12.21 27.98 16.07
N TYR A 441 13.09 28.84 16.57
CA TYR A 441 13.67 28.73 17.92
C TYR A 441 12.60 28.72 19.02
N TYR A 442 11.54 29.52 18.89
CA TYR A 442 10.43 29.50 19.85
C TYR A 442 9.43 28.37 19.61
N PHE A 443 9.24 27.95 18.36
CA PHE A 443 8.22 26.96 18.00
C PHE A 443 8.66 25.52 18.28
N ALA A 444 9.94 25.21 18.03
CA ALA A 444 10.45 23.84 18.15
C ALA A 444 10.36 23.28 19.59
N PRO A 445 10.75 24.00 20.66
CA PRO A 445 10.61 23.49 22.03
C PRO A 445 9.16 23.29 22.44
N ALA A 446 8.26 24.23 22.10
CA ALA A 446 6.83 24.10 22.39
C ALA A 446 6.21 22.91 21.64
N SER A 447 6.58 22.72 20.38
CA SER A 447 6.14 21.56 19.59
C SER A 447 6.67 20.25 20.18
N ALA A 448 7.94 20.21 20.60
CA ALA A 448 8.54 19.04 21.23
C ALA A 448 7.79 18.66 22.52
N VAL A 449 7.50 19.63 23.41
CA VAL A 449 6.72 19.37 24.64
C VAL A 449 5.34 18.81 24.31
N MET A 450 4.61 19.45 23.38
CA MET A 450 3.26 19.01 23.01
C MET A 450 3.26 17.62 22.37
N THR A 451 4.20 17.34 21.47
CA THR A 451 4.34 16.02 20.84
C THR A 451 4.78 14.96 21.85
N SER A 452 5.69 15.30 22.78
CA SER A 452 6.10 14.39 23.85
C SER A 452 4.95 14.06 24.81
N LEU A 453 4.04 15.00 25.10
CA LEU A 453 2.85 14.71 25.91
C LEU A 453 1.89 13.75 25.21
N VAL A 454 1.70 13.90 23.90
CA VAL A 454 0.89 12.96 23.11
C VAL A 454 1.57 11.60 23.03
N ALA A 455 2.85 11.56 22.68
CA ALA A 455 3.64 10.32 22.62
C ALA A 455 3.71 9.60 23.97
N TRP A 456 3.72 10.35 25.08
CA TRP A 456 3.65 9.78 26.42
C TRP A 456 2.35 8.99 26.64
N GLN A 457 1.22 9.50 26.14
CA GLN A 457 -0.09 8.87 26.32
C GLN A 457 -0.34 7.73 25.33
N THR A 458 0.27 7.78 24.13
CA THR A 458 -0.02 6.82 23.05
C THR A 458 1.04 5.75 22.86
N GLU A 459 2.31 6.05 23.13
CA GLU A 459 3.45 5.24 22.68
C GLU A 459 4.45 4.89 23.79
N TYR A 460 4.32 5.48 24.99
CA TYR A 460 5.29 5.30 26.09
C TYR A 460 5.51 3.85 26.48
N ASP A 461 4.43 3.08 26.63
CA ASP A 461 4.49 1.68 27.04
C ASP A 461 5.14 0.77 25.98
N SER A 462 5.19 1.24 24.73
CA SER A 462 5.79 0.52 23.59
C SER A 462 7.23 0.94 23.27
N LEU A 463 7.76 1.99 23.92
CA LEU A 463 9.04 2.60 23.55
C LEU A 463 10.23 1.93 24.26
N GLN A 464 10.96 1.08 23.55
CA GLN A 464 12.18 0.45 24.05
C GLN A 464 13.44 1.24 23.65
N TRP A 465 14.37 1.46 24.60
CA TRP A 465 15.65 2.16 24.36
C TRP A 465 16.58 1.43 23.38
N SER A 466 16.39 0.12 23.21
CA SER A 466 17.05 -0.71 22.20
C SER A 466 16.72 -0.25 20.77
N SER A 467 15.48 0.19 20.51
CA SER A 467 15.03 0.62 19.18
C SER A 467 15.72 1.90 18.71
N ILE A 468 16.11 2.79 19.63
CA ILE A 468 16.86 4.03 19.32
C ILE A 468 18.31 3.69 18.96
N ALA A 469 18.92 2.79 19.72
CA ALA A 469 20.25 2.26 19.42
C ALA A 469 20.26 1.49 18.09
N GLN A 470 19.12 0.90 17.69
CA GLN A 470 18.95 0.19 16.42
C GLN A 470 18.61 1.09 15.22
N ALA A 471 17.94 2.22 15.39
CA ALA A 471 17.74 3.18 14.29
C ALA A 471 19.06 3.89 13.92
N GLY A 472 19.93 4.06 14.92
CA GLY A 472 21.25 4.61 14.76
C GLY A 472 21.28 6.12 14.86
N TRP A 473 22.12 6.61 15.77
CA TRP A 473 22.27 8.04 16.07
C TRP A 473 22.46 8.91 14.84
N THR A 474 23.11 8.37 13.83
CA THR A 474 23.43 9.08 12.59
C THR A 474 22.23 9.22 11.65
N VAL A 475 21.40 8.17 11.50
CA VAL A 475 20.14 8.26 10.73
C VAL A 475 19.14 9.15 11.46
N LEU A 476 19.05 9.03 12.79
CA LEU A 476 18.22 9.89 13.62
C LEU A 476 18.66 11.36 13.50
N THR A 477 19.96 11.62 13.60
CA THR A 477 20.50 12.99 13.46
C THR A 477 20.30 13.53 12.05
N LEU A 478 20.54 12.74 11.00
CA LEU A 478 20.31 13.18 9.62
C LEU A 478 18.83 13.45 9.35
N SER A 479 17.93 12.61 9.85
CA SER A 479 16.48 12.82 9.75
C SER A 479 16.05 14.08 10.51
N ALA A 480 16.61 14.32 11.70
CA ALA A 480 16.38 15.53 12.46
C ALA A 480 16.89 16.79 11.74
N VAL A 481 18.09 16.73 11.14
CA VAL A 481 18.65 17.85 10.35
C VAL A 481 17.80 18.10 9.10
N MET A 482 17.33 17.05 8.42
CA MET A 482 16.43 17.16 7.28
C MET A 482 15.09 17.80 7.68
N GLY A 483 14.50 17.35 8.79
CA GLY A 483 13.28 17.94 9.35
C GLY A 483 13.48 19.41 9.74
N PHE A 484 14.63 19.74 10.35
CA PHE A 484 14.99 21.12 10.66
C PHE A 484 15.09 21.98 9.40
N MET A 485 15.83 21.53 8.38
CA MET A 485 16.01 22.27 7.13
C MET A 485 14.71 22.44 6.36
N LEU A 486 13.80 21.45 6.43
CA LEU A 486 12.46 21.55 5.87
C LEU A 486 11.65 22.65 6.57
N ASN A 487 11.66 22.67 7.91
CA ASN A 487 10.96 23.72 8.67
C ASN A 487 11.55 25.12 8.43
N VAL A 488 12.88 25.24 8.34
CA VAL A 488 13.55 26.50 7.96
C VAL A 488 13.09 26.96 6.56
N SER A 489 13.06 26.05 5.59
CA SER A 489 12.63 26.34 4.21
C SER A 489 11.17 26.79 4.18
N ILE A 490 10.28 26.11 4.93
CA ILE A 490 8.87 26.47 5.05
C ILE A 490 8.70 27.87 5.63
N PHE A 491 9.38 28.19 6.74
CA PHE A 491 9.26 29.52 7.36
C PHE A 491 9.88 30.63 6.51
N LEU A 492 11.00 30.37 5.83
CA LEU A 492 11.57 31.33 4.86
C LEU A 492 10.60 31.61 3.72
N LEU A 493 9.94 30.58 3.20
CA LEU A 493 8.99 30.72 2.11
C LEU A 493 7.72 31.44 2.57
N ILE A 494 7.16 31.11 3.74
CA ILE A 494 6.03 31.85 4.33
C ILE A 494 6.38 33.31 4.59
N GLY A 495 7.59 33.60 5.09
CA GLY A 495 8.02 34.98 5.33
C GLY A 495 8.18 35.82 4.06
N LYS A 496 8.28 35.19 2.89
CA LYS A 496 8.40 35.85 1.58
C LYS A 496 7.15 35.76 0.71
N THR A 497 6.22 34.90 1.08
CA THR A 497 4.98 34.65 0.33
C THR A 497 3.79 34.77 1.28
N SER A 498 2.60 34.36 0.83
CA SER A 498 1.45 34.24 1.72
C SER A 498 1.27 32.79 2.14
N GLY A 499 0.59 32.57 3.26
CA GLY A 499 0.15 31.25 3.65
C GLY A 499 -0.69 30.56 2.56
N LEU A 500 -1.50 31.34 1.85
CA LEU A 500 -2.27 30.86 0.71
C LEU A 500 -1.37 30.43 -0.47
N ALA A 501 -0.26 31.12 -0.73
CA ALA A 501 0.70 30.70 -1.75
C ALA A 501 1.35 29.36 -1.40
N MET A 502 1.62 29.09 -0.12
CA MET A 502 2.16 27.81 0.34
C MET A 502 1.24 26.64 0.07
N THR A 503 -0.07 26.81 0.31
CA THR A 503 -1.05 25.75 0.02
C THR A 503 -1.24 25.57 -1.48
N LEU A 504 -1.12 26.62 -2.28
CA LEU A 504 -1.20 26.55 -3.75
C LEU A 504 0.05 25.94 -4.41
N ILE A 505 1.26 26.18 -3.88
CA ILE A 505 2.52 25.57 -4.36
C ILE A 505 2.51 24.03 -4.24
N SER A 506 1.70 23.49 -3.32
CA SER A 506 1.53 22.04 -3.19
C SER A 506 0.98 21.39 -4.46
N ILE A 507 0.17 22.11 -5.25
CA ILE A 507 -0.48 21.60 -6.47
C ILE A 507 0.55 21.26 -7.55
N PRO A 508 1.40 22.21 -8.03
CA PRO A 508 2.43 21.88 -9.02
C PRO A 508 3.47 20.92 -8.46
N LYS A 509 3.78 20.95 -7.15
CA LYS A 509 4.63 19.95 -6.51
C LYS A 509 4.08 18.53 -6.70
N ASN A 510 2.79 18.33 -6.43
CA ASN A 510 2.15 17.03 -6.55
C ASN A 510 2.08 16.57 -8.02
N ILE A 511 1.77 17.48 -8.94
CA ILE A 511 1.78 17.19 -10.38
C ILE A 511 3.20 16.79 -10.86
N LEU A 512 4.23 17.50 -10.40
CA LEU A 512 5.63 17.17 -10.71
C LEU A 512 6.01 15.80 -10.14
N LEU A 513 5.58 15.48 -8.93
CA LEU A 513 5.82 14.18 -8.30
C LEU A 513 5.18 13.04 -9.11
N ILE A 514 3.95 13.24 -9.60
CA ILE A 514 3.29 12.29 -10.51
C ILE A 514 4.06 12.18 -11.83
N GLY A 515 4.50 13.29 -12.42
CA GLY A 515 5.29 13.29 -13.65
C GLY A 515 6.63 12.56 -13.51
N ILE A 516 7.35 12.77 -12.41
CA ILE A 516 8.57 12.03 -12.07
C ILE A 516 8.24 10.56 -11.84
N SER A 517 7.10 10.26 -11.20
CA SER A 517 6.68 8.88 -10.98
C SER A 517 6.44 8.15 -12.31
N VAL A 518 5.79 8.81 -13.27
CA VAL A 518 5.54 8.29 -14.61
C VAL A 518 6.84 8.15 -15.42
N LEU A 519 7.78 9.10 -15.26
CA LEU A 519 9.05 9.07 -15.97
C LEU A 519 10.02 8.00 -15.45
N LEU A 520 10.01 7.73 -14.14
CA LEU A 520 10.88 6.74 -13.51
C LEU A 520 10.29 5.32 -13.52
N TRP A 521 8.96 5.19 -13.35
CA TRP A 521 8.29 3.89 -13.16
C TRP A 521 7.22 3.57 -14.21
N HIS A 522 7.00 4.42 -15.22
CA HIS A 522 6.03 4.20 -16.30
C HIS A 522 4.61 3.84 -15.81
N SER A 523 4.14 4.51 -14.76
CA SER A 523 2.81 4.28 -14.18
C SER A 523 1.67 4.76 -15.10
N PRO A 524 0.57 4.00 -15.23
CA PRO A 524 -0.60 4.40 -16.02
C PRO A 524 -1.40 5.52 -15.32
N ILE A 525 -1.84 6.53 -16.08
CA ILE A 525 -2.62 7.67 -15.57
C ILE A 525 -4.02 7.65 -16.20
N SER A 526 -5.07 7.90 -15.42
CA SER A 526 -6.44 7.95 -15.94
C SER A 526 -6.76 9.24 -16.70
N ALA A 527 -7.69 9.18 -17.64
CA ALA A 527 -8.15 10.37 -18.37
C ALA A 527 -8.78 11.42 -17.44
N LEU A 528 -9.46 10.98 -16.37
CA LEU A 528 -10.04 11.87 -15.35
C LEU A 528 -8.96 12.58 -14.52
N GLN A 529 -7.87 11.89 -14.19
CA GLN A 529 -6.71 12.48 -13.52
C GLN A 529 -6.02 13.52 -14.42
N ILE A 530 -5.80 13.19 -15.70
CA ILE A 530 -5.21 14.13 -16.67
C ILE A 530 -6.09 15.39 -16.80
N LEU A 531 -7.41 15.22 -16.92
CA LEU A 531 -8.36 16.32 -17.01
C LEU A 531 -8.35 17.17 -15.74
N GLY A 532 -8.47 16.56 -14.56
CA GLY A 532 -8.50 17.27 -13.28
C GLY A 532 -7.21 18.04 -12.98
N TYR A 533 -6.04 17.46 -13.24
CA TYR A 533 -4.76 18.17 -13.08
C TYR A 533 -4.55 19.27 -14.13
N SER A 534 -5.03 19.08 -15.36
CA SER A 534 -4.98 20.11 -16.40
C SER A 534 -5.81 21.33 -15.99
N ILE A 535 -7.03 21.11 -15.50
CA ILE A 535 -7.89 22.18 -15.00
C ILE A 535 -7.24 22.87 -13.79
N ALA A 536 -6.70 22.11 -12.83
CA ALA A 536 -6.03 22.66 -11.66
C ALA A 536 -4.85 23.57 -12.03
N LEU A 537 -4.03 23.17 -13.02
CA LEU A 537 -2.87 23.93 -13.48
C LEU A 537 -3.28 25.20 -14.22
N TRP A 538 -4.29 25.12 -15.10
CA TRP A 538 -4.85 26.30 -15.78
C TRP A 538 -5.47 27.30 -14.79
N SER A 539 -6.24 26.82 -13.81
CA SER A 539 -6.84 27.68 -12.79
C SER A 539 -5.80 28.31 -11.87
N LEU A 540 -4.69 27.62 -11.57
CA LEU A 540 -3.58 28.19 -10.81
C LEU A 540 -2.85 29.30 -11.58
N ILE A 541 -2.59 29.10 -12.87
CA ILE A 541 -2.00 30.13 -13.76
C ILE A 541 -2.90 31.36 -13.79
N PHE A 542 -4.21 31.15 -13.95
CA PHE A 542 -5.20 32.23 -13.96
C PHE A 542 -5.18 33.03 -12.65
N TYR A 543 -5.14 32.33 -11.52
CA TYR A 543 -5.04 32.95 -10.19
C TYR A 543 -3.75 33.76 -10.02
N SER A 544 -2.61 33.24 -10.48
CA SER A 544 -1.31 33.88 -10.28
C SER A 544 -1.09 35.13 -11.13
N ILE A 545 -1.57 35.16 -12.39
CA ILE A 545 -1.25 36.23 -13.36
C ILE A 545 -2.36 37.29 -13.44
N GLY A 546 -3.60 36.91 -13.10
CA GLY A 546 -4.77 37.79 -13.14
C GLY A 546 -5.34 37.99 -14.55
N TRP A 547 -6.66 38.14 -14.63
CA TRP A 547 -7.44 38.15 -15.88
C TRP A 547 -7.01 39.22 -16.89
N ASN A 548 -6.62 40.40 -16.42
CA ASN A 548 -6.25 41.53 -17.28
C ASN A 548 -4.95 41.26 -18.03
N THR A 549 -3.98 40.63 -17.37
CA THR A 549 -2.68 40.27 -17.94
C THR A 549 -2.80 39.11 -18.91
N VAL A 550 -3.65 38.13 -18.61
CA VAL A 550 -3.96 36.99 -19.50
C VAL A 550 -4.64 37.49 -20.78
N LYS A 551 -5.63 38.39 -20.65
CA LYS A 551 -6.24 39.05 -21.81
C LYS A 551 -5.22 39.81 -22.66
N ALA A 552 -4.28 40.52 -22.03
CA ALA A 552 -3.22 41.23 -22.74
C ALA A 552 -2.29 40.27 -23.51
N HIS A 553 -1.94 39.11 -22.94
CA HIS A 553 -1.12 38.10 -23.63
C HIS A 553 -1.88 37.40 -24.76
N ILE A 554 -3.16 37.07 -24.57
CA ILE A 554 -4.00 36.47 -25.62
C ILE A 554 -4.20 37.48 -26.77
N ALA A 555 -4.42 38.76 -26.46
CA ALA A 555 -4.49 39.81 -27.46
C ALA A 555 -3.17 39.96 -28.22
N ALA A 556 -2.02 39.93 -27.53
CA ALA A 556 -0.70 39.99 -28.15
C ALA A 556 -0.42 38.79 -29.08
N LEU A 557 -0.80 37.57 -28.67
CA LEU A 557 -0.67 36.36 -29.50
C LEU A 557 -1.56 36.42 -30.75
N ARG A 558 -2.77 36.97 -30.63
CA ARG A 558 -3.71 37.13 -31.76
C ARG A 558 -3.22 38.17 -32.77
N VAL A 559 -2.57 39.23 -32.29
CA VAL A 559 -1.91 40.24 -33.16
C VAL A 559 -0.68 39.66 -33.85
N TRP A 560 0.11 38.83 -33.15
CA TRP A 560 1.26 38.15 -33.74
C TRP A 560 0.86 37.11 -34.80
N SER A 561 -0.19 36.31 -34.54
CA SER A 561 -0.72 35.34 -35.51
C SER A 561 -1.27 36.03 -36.75
N TRP A 562 -1.94 37.18 -36.58
CA TRP A 562 -2.46 37.97 -37.70
C TRP A 562 -1.34 38.56 -38.57
N LYS A 563 -0.29 39.14 -37.95
CA LYS A 563 0.92 39.61 -38.67
C LYS A 563 1.69 38.49 -39.37
N SER A 564 1.72 37.28 -38.79
CA SER A 564 2.31 36.10 -39.44
C SER A 564 1.57 35.73 -40.71
N GLU A 565 0.23 35.75 -40.67
CA GLU A 565 -0.59 35.40 -41.83
C GLU A 565 -0.52 36.48 -42.93
N GLU A 566 -0.52 37.75 -42.55
CA GLU A 566 -0.35 38.89 -43.46
C GLU A 566 1.01 38.86 -44.17
N ASN A 567 2.09 38.53 -43.44
CA ASN A 567 3.43 38.35 -44.02
C ASN A 567 3.51 37.15 -44.96
N LYS A 568 2.77 36.06 -44.71
CA LYS A 568 2.70 34.92 -45.64
C LYS A 568 1.97 35.27 -46.94
N VAL A 569 0.90 36.06 -46.86
CA VAL A 569 0.18 36.55 -48.04
C VAL A 569 1.06 37.50 -48.87
N LEU A 570 1.76 38.43 -48.22
CA LEU A 570 2.68 39.36 -48.90
C LEU A 570 3.90 38.67 -49.53
N LEU A 571 4.32 37.51 -49.01
CA LEU A 571 5.36 36.68 -49.61
C LEU A 571 4.84 35.80 -50.76
N ALA A 572 3.55 35.43 -50.74
CA ALA A 572 2.90 34.69 -51.82
C ALA A 572 2.60 35.58 -53.05
N ASP A 573 2.31 36.87 -52.86
CA ASP A 573 2.09 37.85 -53.95
C ASP A 573 3.41 38.36 -54.61
N ARG A 574 4.59 37.92 -54.13
CA ARG A 574 5.92 38.28 -54.69
C ARG A 574 6.60 37.15 -55.47
N VAL A 575 5.94 36.01 -55.64
CA VAL A 575 6.37 34.89 -56.50
C VAL A 575 5.44 34.82 -57.70
#